data_AF-A0A967NWU8-F1
#
_entry.id   AF-A0A967NWU8-F1
#
_cell.length_a   1.000
_cell.length_b   1.000
_cell.length_c   1.000
_cell.angle_alpha   90.00
_cell.angle_beta   90.00
_cell.angle_gamma   90.00
#
_symmetry.space_group_name_H-M   'P 1'
#
loop_
_entity.id
_entity.type
_entity.pdbx_description
1 polymer ?
#
loop_
_entity_poly.entity_id
_entity_poly.type
_entity_poly.pdbx_seq_one_letter_code
_entity_poly.pdbx_strand_id
1 'polypeptide(L)' 'LPKLANIFGGLSGPAIKPIAVRMVWQVADTVSIPVIGIGGITTTEDAVEFLLAGASAVQVGTTNFVNP' A
#
# COMPACT_ATOMS: atom_id res chain seq x y z
N LEU A 1 0.09 24.14 16.62
CA LEU A 1 -0.07 23.96 15.16
C LEU A 1 0.45 22.57 14.78
N PRO A 2 -0.04 21.94 13.69
CA PRO A 2 0.40 20.60 13.27
C PRO A 2 1.93 20.54 13.11
N LYS A 3 2.56 19.42 13.52
CA LYS A 3 4.00 19.19 13.34
C LYS A 3 4.32 18.67 11.92
N LEU A 4 3.80 19.34 10.89
CA LEU A 4 4.02 19.03 9.48
C LEU A 4 4.58 20.27 8.78
N ALA A 5 5.59 20.09 7.93
CA ALA A 5 6.27 21.21 7.25
C ALA A 5 5.32 22.07 6.40
N ASN A 6 4.27 21.46 5.82
CA ASN A 6 3.34 22.12 4.89
C ASN A 6 1.89 22.18 5.41
N ILE A 7 1.68 22.18 6.74
CA ILE A 7 0.37 22.14 7.42
C ILE A 7 -0.39 20.81 7.22
N PHE A 8 -0.31 20.23 6.02
CA PHE A 8 -0.84 18.93 5.61
C PHE A 8 0.28 18.01 5.14
N GLY A 9 -0.02 16.72 4.99
CA GLY A 9 0.92 15.71 4.53
C GLY A 9 0.21 14.45 4.03
N GLY A 10 0.96 13.55 3.42
CA GLY A 10 0.46 12.24 3.03
C GLY A 10 0.18 11.37 4.26
N LEU A 11 -0.90 10.59 4.19
CA LEU A 11 -1.16 9.52 5.13
C LEU A 11 -0.59 8.21 4.57
N SER A 12 0.18 7.49 5.38
CA SER A 12 0.74 6.19 5.04
C SER A 12 0.55 5.20 6.19
N GLY A 13 1.02 3.97 6.01
CA GLY A 13 0.89 2.90 7.02
C GLY A 13 -0.46 2.18 6.96
N PRO A 14 -0.75 1.30 7.94
CA PRO A 14 -1.90 0.38 7.88
C PRO A 14 -3.25 1.06 7.68
N ALA A 15 -3.39 2.33 8.08
CA ALA A 15 -4.62 3.11 7.88
C ALA A 15 -5.07 3.23 6.42
N ILE A 16 -4.13 3.18 5.45
CA ILE A 16 -4.47 3.29 4.02
C ILE A 16 -4.68 1.95 3.33
N LYS A 17 -4.47 0.81 4.01
CA LYS A 17 -4.51 -0.53 3.41
C LYS A 17 -5.82 -0.81 2.65
N PRO A 18 -7.03 -0.55 3.21
CA PRO A 18 -8.28 -0.87 2.50
C PRO A 18 -8.44 -0.11 1.19
N ILE A 19 -7.92 1.12 1.12
CA ILE A 19 -7.92 1.93 -0.11
C ILE A 19 -6.93 1.36 -1.11
N ALA A 20 -5.73 1.03 -0.66
CA ALA A 20 -4.67 0.50 -1.52
C ALA A 20 -5.05 -0.85 -2.16
N VAL A 21 -5.62 -1.78 -1.39
CA VAL A 21 -6.07 -3.10 -1.91
C VAL A 21 -7.16 -2.93 -2.97
N ARG A 22 -8.17 -2.08 -2.72
CA ARG A 22 -9.20 -1.76 -3.72
C ARG A 22 -8.58 -1.21 -5.00
N MET A 23 -7.66 -0.26 -4.89
CA MET A 23 -7.05 0.37 -6.06
C MET A 23 -6.23 -0.63 -6.88
N VAL A 24 -5.48 -1.51 -6.22
CA VAL A 24 -4.74 -2.59 -6.88
C VAL A 24 -5.68 -3.52 -7.61
N TRP A 25 -6.76 -3.97 -6.97
CA TRP A 25 -7.78 -4.81 -7.62
C TRP A 25 -8.37 -4.18 -8.87
N GLN A 26 -8.73 -2.89 -8.81
CA GLN A 26 -9.27 -2.17 -9.96
C GLN A 26 -8.25 -2.01 -11.09
N VAL A 27 -7.01 -1.65 -10.77
CA VAL A 27 -5.97 -1.41 -11.77
C VAL A 27 -5.52 -2.71 -12.41
N ALA A 28 -5.32 -3.78 -11.61
CA ALA A 28 -4.90 -5.08 -12.10
C ALA A 28 -5.90 -5.70 -13.10
N ASP A 29 -7.20 -5.43 -12.95
CA ASP A 29 -8.23 -5.83 -13.92
C ASP A 29 -8.25 -4.96 -15.19
N THR A 30 -7.78 -3.71 -15.08
CA THR A 30 -7.86 -2.73 -16.18
C THR A 30 -6.66 -2.79 -17.13
N VAL A 31 -5.47 -3.15 -16.65
CA VAL A 31 -4.23 -3.07 -17.43
C VAL A 31 -3.63 -4.44 -17.68
N SER A 32 -2.84 -4.56 -18.75
CA SER A 32 -2.13 -5.80 -19.10
C SER A 32 -0.67 -5.85 -18.60
N ILE A 33 -0.16 -4.75 -18.03
CA ILE A 33 1.19 -4.68 -17.48
C ILE A 33 1.22 -5.12 -16.01
N PRO A 34 2.32 -5.70 -15.50
CA PRO A 34 2.44 -6.08 -14.10
C PRO A 34 2.21 -4.90 -13.14
N VAL A 35 1.38 -5.11 -12.11
CA VAL A 35 1.07 -4.11 -11.07
C VAL A 35 1.86 -4.43 -9.80
N ILE A 36 2.57 -3.45 -9.26
CA ILE A 36 3.21 -3.56 -7.93
C ILE A 36 2.31 -2.88 -6.90
N GLY A 37 1.85 -3.65 -5.91
CA GLY A 37 0.99 -3.16 -4.84
C GLY A 37 1.78 -2.49 -3.71
N ILE A 38 1.29 -1.36 -3.21
CA ILE A 38 1.85 -0.69 -2.04
C ILE A 38 0.74 -0.01 -1.24
N GLY A 39 0.89 -0.03 0.09
CA GLY A 39 0.11 0.80 1.00
C GLY A 39 -0.37 0.02 2.22
N GLY A 40 0.23 0.30 3.36
CA GLY A 40 -0.23 -0.25 4.64
C GLY A 40 0.01 -1.74 4.86
N ILE A 41 0.97 -2.34 4.16
CA ILE A 41 1.41 -3.73 4.39
C ILE A 41 2.22 -3.78 5.67
N THR A 42 1.71 -4.51 6.67
CA THR A 42 2.34 -4.67 7.99
C THR A 42 2.60 -6.12 8.36
N THR A 43 1.89 -7.07 7.72
CA THR A 43 2.10 -8.51 7.92
C THR A 43 2.20 -9.26 6.60
N THR A 44 2.56 -10.54 6.67
CA THR A 44 2.56 -11.43 5.50
C THR A 44 1.16 -11.60 4.91
N GLU A 45 0.12 -11.65 5.76
CA GLU A 45 -1.27 -11.74 5.34
C GLU A 45 -1.70 -10.52 4.53
N ASP A 46 -1.26 -9.32 4.94
CA ASP A 46 -1.48 -8.11 4.13
C ASP A 46 -0.85 -8.26 2.75
N ALA A 47 0.41 -8.73 2.66
CA ALA A 47 1.07 -8.94 1.38
C ALA A 47 0.31 -9.94 0.48
N VAL A 48 -0.18 -11.04 1.07
CA VAL A 48 -1.03 -12.02 0.36
C VAL A 48 -2.33 -11.38 -0.15
N GLU A 49 -2.96 -10.50 0.62
CA GLU A 49 -4.16 -9.77 0.21
C GLU A 49 -3.92 -8.95 -1.08
N PHE A 50 -2.76 -8.30 -1.20
CA PHE A 50 -2.38 -7.59 -2.42
C PHE A 50 -2.12 -8.53 -3.61
N LEU A 51 -1.48 -9.69 -3.38
CA LEU A 51 -1.26 -10.68 -4.43
C LEU A 51 -2.59 -11.27 -4.93
N LEU A 52 -3.53 -11.55 -4.02
CA LEU A 52 -4.88 -12.01 -4.36
C LEU A 52 -5.69 -10.92 -5.08
N ALA A 53 -5.45 -9.64 -4.77
CA ALA A 53 -6.01 -8.52 -5.50
C ALA A 53 -5.45 -8.36 -6.92
N GLY A 54 -4.42 -9.11 -7.31
CA GLY A 54 -3.85 -9.08 -8.67
C GLY A 54 -2.50 -8.36 -8.78
N ALA A 55 -1.87 -7.97 -7.66
CA ALA A 55 -0.50 -7.48 -7.70
C ALA A 55 0.47 -8.61 -8.10
N SER A 56 1.44 -8.28 -8.96
CA SER A 56 2.54 -9.16 -9.32
C SER A 56 3.69 -9.16 -8.29
N ALA A 57 3.80 -8.07 -7.52
CA ALA A 57 4.73 -7.93 -6.41
C ALA A 57 4.20 -6.89 -5.42
N VAL A 58 4.82 -6.78 -4.24
CA VAL A 58 4.45 -5.80 -3.22
C VAL A 58 5.65 -4.97 -2.76
N GLN A 59 5.40 -3.74 -2.31
CA GLN A 59 6.39 -2.88 -1.67
C GLN A 59 5.98 -2.56 -0.23
N VAL A 60 6.95 -2.65 0.68
CA VAL A 60 6.80 -2.25 2.08
C VAL A 60 7.44 -0.86 2.26
N GLY A 61 6.69 0.06 2.86
CA GLY A 61 7.09 1.45 3.09
C GLY A 61 7.20 1.76 4.57
N THR A 62 6.13 2.31 5.18
CA THR A 62 6.08 2.73 6.59
C THR A 62 6.63 1.67 7.56
N THR A 63 6.33 0.39 7.35
CA THR A 63 6.75 -0.70 8.24
C THR A 63 8.28 -0.90 8.23
N ASN A 64 8.98 -0.62 7.13
CA ASN A 64 10.45 -0.70 7.08
C ASN A 64 11.11 0.31 8.04
N PHE A 65 10.46 1.43 8.34
CA PHE A 65 10.98 2.41 9.30
C PHE A 65 10.70 2.03 10.77
N VAL A 66 9.79 1.07 10.99
CA VAL A 66 9.44 0.57 12.32
C VAL A 66 10.34 -0.61 12.69
N ASN A 67 10.56 -1.54 11.76
CA ASN A 67 11.43 -2.70 11.92
C ASN A 67 12.12 -3.01 10.58
N PRO A 68 13.32 -2.45 10.33
CA PRO A 68 14.06 -2.62 9.07
C PRO A 68 14.63 -4.03 8.90
#